data_AF-A0AAJ0SAT1-F1
#
_entry.id   AF-A0AAJ0SAT1-F1
#
_cell.length_a   1.000
_cell.length_b   1.000
_cell.length_c   1.000
_cell.angle_alpha   90.00
_cell.angle_beta   90.00
_cell.angle_gamma   90.00
#
_symmetry.space_group_name_H-M   'P 1'
#
loop_
_entity.id
_entity.type
_entity.pdbx_description
1 polymer ?
#
loop_
_entity_poly.entity_id
_entity_poly.type
_entity_poly.pdbx_seq_one_letter_code
_entity_poly.pdbx_strand_id
1 'polypeptide(L)' 'MKTKYVTVSNEIKEKIIKDWRFSKLNSIPAIAEKFNLKQGIVNTIINEYLSSKI' A
#
# COMPACT_ATOMS: atom_id res chain seq x y z
N MET A 1 0.13 -21.06 -10.10
CA MET A 1 -0.75 -19.88 -10.35
C MET A 1 0.13 -18.64 -10.38
N LYS A 2 0.24 -17.95 -11.53
CA LYS A 2 1.01 -16.69 -11.61
C LYS A 2 0.08 -15.56 -11.19
N THR A 3 0.18 -15.12 -9.94
CA THR A 3 -0.43 -13.87 -9.47
C THR A 3 0.07 -12.76 -10.40
N LYS A 4 -0.85 -12.15 -11.17
CA LYS A 4 -0.56 -10.90 -11.89
C LYS A 4 -0.27 -9.86 -10.81
N TYR A 5 1.01 -9.69 -10.47
CA TYR A 5 1.44 -8.56 -9.67
C TYR A 5 1.04 -7.32 -10.47
N VAL A 6 0.04 -6.61 -9.97
CA VAL A 6 -0.19 -5.24 -10.42
C VAL A 6 1.12 -4.52 -10.10
N THR A 7 1.89 -4.19 -11.13
CA THR A 7 3.17 -3.50 -10.97
C THR A 7 2.87 -2.06 -10.56
N VAL A 8 2.65 -1.86 -9.26
CA VAL A 8 2.55 -0.54 -8.67
C VAL A 8 3.95 0.06 -8.66
N SER A 9 4.14 1.19 -9.33
CA SER A 9 5.41 1.91 -9.37
C SER A 9 5.92 2.20 -7.97
N ASN A 10 7.24 2.15 -7.77
CA ASN A 10 7.85 2.43 -6.46
C ASN A 10 7.43 3.80 -5.90
N GLU A 11 7.29 4.83 -6.75
CA GLU A 11 6.81 6.14 -6.34
C GLU A 11 5.41 6.09 -5.69
N ILE A 12 4.49 5.30 -6.26
CA ILE A 12 3.15 5.12 -5.69
C ILE A 12 3.23 4.37 -4.37
N LYS A 13 4.10 3.35 -4.28
CA LYS A 13 4.32 2.61 -3.01
C LYS A 13 4.81 3.55 -1.91
N GLU A 14 5.78 4.41 -2.18
CA GLU A 14 6.29 5.37 -1.21
C GLU A 14 5.22 6.39 -0.78
N LYS A 15 4.41 6.88 -1.73
CA LYS A 15 3.28 7.77 -1.44
C LYS A 15 2.25 7.08 -0.54
N ILE A 16 1.91 5.82 -0.82
CA ILE A 16 0.99 5.01 0.01
C ILE A 16 1.54 4.83 1.42
N ILE A 17 2.81 4.46 1.57
CA ILE A 17 3.44 4.28 2.89
C ILE A 17 3.49 5.60 3.66
N LYS A 18 3.82 6.71 3.00
CA LYS A 18 3.85 8.04 3.61
C LYS A 18 2.45 8.44 4.08
N ASP A 19 1.46 8.36 3.20
CA ASP A 19 0.07 8.64 3.56
C ASP A 19 -0.42 7.74 4.69
N TRP A 20 -0.09 6.45 4.66
CA TRP A 20 -0.44 5.53 5.73
C TRP A 20 0.17 5.96 7.05
N ARG A 21 1.49 6.19 7.11
CA ARG A 21 2.20 6.55 8.36
C ARG A 21 1.74 7.90 8.95
N PHE A 22 1.34 8.84 8.11
CA PHE A 22 0.94 10.19 8.54
C PHE A 22 -0.58 10.39 8.60
N SER A 23 -1.37 9.44 8.12
CA SER A 23 -2.83 9.49 8.23
C SER A 23 -3.23 9.19 9.66
N LYS A 24 -3.96 10.12 10.29
CA LYS A 24 -4.51 9.97 11.65
C LYS A 24 -5.29 8.67 11.86
N LEU A 25 -5.86 8.10 10.79
CA LEU A 25 -6.75 6.94 10.86
C LEU A 25 -6.10 5.64 10.41
N ASN A 26 -4.87 5.65 9.86
CA ASN A 26 -4.20 4.46 9.28
C ASN A 26 -5.11 3.58 8.40
N SER A 27 -6.14 4.19 7.78
CA SER A 27 -7.25 3.44 7.20
C SER A 27 -6.86 2.94 5.81
N ILE A 28 -6.57 1.64 5.72
CA ILE A 28 -6.28 0.94 4.46
C ILE A 28 -7.41 1.14 3.42
N PRO A 29 -8.71 1.06 3.79
CA PRO A 29 -9.80 1.36 2.86
C PRO A 29 -9.74 2.78 2.27
N ALA A 30 -9.49 3.79 3.10
CA ALA A 30 -9.42 5.18 2.65
C ALA A 30 -8.23 5.44 1.72
N ILE A 31 -7.08 4.81 2.01
CA ILE A 31 -5.90 4.90 1.17
C ILE A 31 -6.13 4.16 -0.15
N ALA A 32 -6.74 2.98 -0.11
CA ALA A 32 -7.11 2.25 -1.31
C ALA A 32 -8.03 3.06 -2.23
N GLU A 33 -9.04 3.74 -1.66
CA GLU A 33 -9.92 4.63 -2.41
C GLU A 33 -9.15 5.84 -2.98
N LYS A 34 -8.31 6.49 -2.17
CA LYS A 34 -7.49 7.65 -2.59
C LYS A 34 -6.56 7.35 -3.77
N PHE A 35 -5.97 6.16 -3.79
CA PHE A 35 -5.05 5.75 -4.85
C PHE A 35 -5.75 4.94 -5.97
N ASN A 36 -7.07 4.74 -5.89
CA ASN A 36 -7.84 3.91 -6.81
C ASN A 36 -7.24 2.49 -6.95
N LEU A 37 -6.85 1.91 -5.81
CA LEU A 37 -6.26 0.59 -5.72
C LEU A 37 -7.17 -0.35 -4.95
N LYS A 38 -6.98 -1.66 -5.15
CA LYS A 38 -7.61 -2.67 -4.29
C LYS A 38 -6.98 -2.62 -2.90
N GLN A 39 -7.80 -2.72 -1.86
CA GLN A 39 -7.32 -2.77 -0.47
C GLN A 39 -6.25 -3.86 -0.25
N GLY A 40 -6.41 -5.02 -0.89
CA GLY A 40 -5.42 -6.10 -0.84
C GLY A 40 -4.02 -5.67 -1.33
N ILE A 41 -3.95 -4.82 -2.36
CA ILE A 41 -2.67 -4.31 -2.89
C ILE A 41 -2.03 -3.36 -1.88
N VAL A 42 -2.82 -2.43 -1.31
CA VAL A 42 -2.34 -1.49 -0.28
C VAL A 42 -1.86 -2.25 0.96
N ASN A 43 -2.61 -3.27 1.39
CA ASN A 43 -2.24 -4.13 2.50
C ASN A 43 -0.95 -4.90 2.24
N THR A 44 -0.76 -5.44 1.02
CA THR A 44 0.50 -6.08 0.62
C THR A 44 1.67 -5.08 0.68
N ILE A 45 1.51 -3.87 0.14
CA ILE A 45 2.57 -2.84 0.14
C ILE A 45 2.97 -2.46 1.57
N ILE A 46 1.99 -2.27 2.46
CA ILE A 46 2.25 -1.95 3.88
C ILE A 46 2.95 -3.12 4.58
N ASN A 47 2.48 -4.35 4.37
CA ASN A 47 3.11 -5.54 4.97
C ASN A 47 4.53 -5.75 4.45
N GLU A 48 4.79 -5.58 3.15
CA GLU A 48 6.14 -5.62 2.58
C GLU A 48 7.06 -4.59 3.25
N TYR A 49 6.58 -3.36 3.44
CA TYR A 49 7.33 -2.30 4.12
C TYR A 49 7.64 -2.65 5.59
N LEU A 50 6.69 -3.24 6.31
CA LEU A 50 6.87 -3.64 7.71
C LEU A 50 7.82 -4.84 7.84
N SER A 51 7.69 -5.84 6.97
CA SER A 51 8.56 -7.02 6.95
C SER A 51 9.99 -6.69 6.54
N SER A 52 10.20 -5.71 5.65
CA SER A 52 11.56 -5.28 5.27
C SER A 52 12.30 -4.51 6.37
N LYS A 53 11.63 -4.20 7.49
CA LYS A 53 12.18 -3.44 8.62
C LYS A 53 12.53 -4.33 9.83
N ILE A 54 12.30 -5.64 9.71
CA ILE A 54 12.72 -6.71 10.64
C ILE A 54 13.96 -7.38 10.07
#